data_AF-A0A9N9C384-F1
#
_entry.id   AF-A0A9N9C384-F1
#
_cell.length_a   1.000
_cell.length_b   1.000
_cell.length_c   1.000
_cell.angle_alpha   90.00
_cell.angle_beta   90.00
_cell.angle_gamma   90.00
#
_symmetry.space_group_name_H-M   'P 1'
#
loop_
_entity.id
_entity.type
_entity.pdbx_description
1 polymer ?
#
loop_
_entity_poly.entity_id
_entity_poly.type
_entity_poly.pdbx_seq_one_letter_code
_entity_poly.pdbx_strand_id
1 'polypeptide(L)'
;MPKPSKCNIQLKNAHESFAKKYKLNKFQEVNNESTNNLKKINKELKSIDDMTSDILNVDKSDSSKIYNMIIDSLKDMSKKDLQSISYLLCTIRYLYRKNKDHIISFYIQNKTFEYISKSLYKSGKSLDELNHQNKQLKQDIQKLQ
;
A
#
# COMPACT_ATOMS: atom_id res chain seq x y z
N MET A 1 40.90 -59.74 4.12
CA MET A 1 40.85 -58.45 4.86
C MET A 1 40.82 -58.74 6.35
N PRO A 2 41.73 -58.18 7.16
CA PRO A 2 41.73 -58.42 8.60
C PRO A 2 40.50 -57.76 9.26
N LYS A 3 39.85 -58.48 10.16
CA LYS A 3 38.68 -57.97 10.90
C LYS A 3 39.14 -56.88 11.88
N PRO A 4 38.48 -55.71 11.93
CA PRO A 4 38.87 -54.64 12.85
C PRO A 4 38.79 -55.13 14.30
N SER A 5 39.76 -54.72 15.11
CA SER A 5 39.81 -55.08 16.53
C SER A 5 38.57 -54.58 17.27
N LYS A 6 38.10 -55.32 18.28
CA LYS A 6 36.94 -54.95 19.10
C LYS A 6 37.06 -53.53 19.68
N CYS A 7 38.28 -53.11 20.00
CA CYS A 7 38.60 -51.77 20.49
C CYS A 7 38.32 -50.67 19.44
N ASN A 8 38.67 -50.89 18.17
CA ASN A 8 38.39 -49.94 17.09
C ASN A 8 36.89 -49.79 16.78
N ILE A 9 36.13 -50.88 16.94
CA ILE A 9 34.67 -50.85 16.77
C ILE A 9 34.01 -50.05 17.91
N GLN A 10 34.47 -50.22 19.15
CA GLN A 10 33.96 -49.48 20.31
C GLN A 10 34.27 -47.98 20.22
N LEU A 11 35.49 -47.62 19.81
CA LEU A 11 35.88 -46.22 19.57
C LEU A 11 35.02 -45.58 18.48
N LYS A 12 34.80 -46.27 17.36
CA LYS A 12 33.95 -45.77 16.28
C LYS A 12 32.50 -45.55 16.73
N ASN A 13 31.93 -46.50 17.48
CA ASN A 13 30.58 -46.36 18.03
C ASN A 13 30.46 -45.22 19.05
N ALA A 14 31.49 -45.00 19.87
CA ALA A 14 31.54 -43.87 20.81
C ALA A 14 31.57 -42.53 20.06
N HIS A 15 32.40 -42.41 19.02
CA HIS A 15 32.46 -41.20 18.18
C HIS A 15 31.12 -40.93 17.46
N GLU A 16 30.48 -41.96 16.90
CA GLU A 16 29.17 -41.81 16.26
C GLU A 16 28.08 -41.41 17.26
N SER A 17 28.11 -41.95 18.48
CA SER A 17 27.19 -41.58 19.57
C SER A 17 27.36 -40.12 20.00
N PHE A 18 28.61 -39.67 20.17
CA PHE A 18 28.92 -38.28 20.48
C PHE A 18 28.50 -37.32 19.36
N ALA A 19 28.77 -37.67 18.10
CA ALA A 19 28.36 -36.86 16.96
C ALA A 19 26.83 -36.74 16.84
N LYS A 20 26.10 -37.82 17.12
CA LYS A 20 24.62 -37.79 17.16
C LYS A 20 24.11 -36.90 18.29
N LYS A 21 24.68 -37.02 19.50
CA LYS A 21 24.30 -36.20 20.66
C LYS A 21 24.58 -34.72 20.44
N TYR A 22 25.74 -34.38 19.86
CA TYR A 22 26.10 -33.00 19.54
C TYR A 22 25.14 -32.37 18.51
N LYS A 23 24.80 -33.11 17.44
CA LYS A 23 23.82 -32.65 16.45
C LYS A 23 22.45 -32.43 17.08
N LEU A 24 21.97 -33.37 17.89
CA LEU A 24 20.66 -33.28 18.55
C LEU A 24 20.57 -32.06 19.47
N ASN A 25 21.60 -31.82 20.29
CA ASN A 25 21.64 -30.65 21.18
C ASN A 25 21.63 -29.35 20.38
N LYS A 26 22.42 -29.26 19.31
CA LYS A 26 22.46 -28.07 18.45
C LYS A 26 21.09 -27.81 17.77
N PHE A 27 20.38 -28.86 17.35
CA PHE A 27 19.02 -28.73 16.82
C PHE A 27 18.02 -28.27 17.89
N GLN A 28 18.14 -28.75 19.13
CA GLN A 28 17.29 -28.32 20.24
C GLN A 28 17.52 -26.85 20.63
N GLU A 29 18.77 -26.38 20.63
CA GLU A 29 19.10 -24.97 20.88
C GLU A 29 18.47 -24.04 19.83
N VAL A 30 18.63 -24.37 18.54
CA VAL A 30 18.04 -23.58 17.43
C VAL A 30 16.51 -23.57 17.51
N ASN A 31 15.88 -24.68 17.88
CA ASN A 31 14.42 -24.75 18.05
C ASN A 31 13.95 -23.94 19.26
N ASN A 32 14.68 -23.97 20.37
CA ASN A 32 14.35 -23.18 21.56
C ASN A 32 14.49 -21.67 21.28
N GLU A 33 15.51 -21.26 20.54
CA GLU A 33 15.67 -19.87 20.12
C GLU A 33 14.54 -19.43 19.16
N SER A 34 14.20 -20.29 18.18
CA SER A 34 13.11 -20.04 17.24
C SER A 34 11.75 -19.92 17.93
N THR A 35 11.48 -20.77 18.92
CA THR A 35 10.22 -20.71 19.70
C THR A 35 10.15 -19.49 20.60
N ASN A 36 11.27 -19.04 21.17
CA ASN A 36 11.33 -17.79 21.93
C ASN A 36 11.11 -16.57 21.03
N ASN A 37 11.69 -16.55 19.83
CA ASN A 37 11.47 -15.49 18.84
C ASN A 37 9.99 -15.44 18.40
N LEU A 38 9.36 -16.59 18.14
CA LEU A 38 7.93 -16.68 17.83
C LEU A 38 7.05 -16.16 18.98
N LYS A 39 7.38 -16.47 20.24
CA LYS A 39 6.66 -15.92 21.41
C LYS A 39 6.79 -14.40 21.50
N LYS A 40 7.97 -13.85 21.19
CA LYS A 40 8.20 -12.40 21.18
C LYS A 40 7.39 -11.72 20.06
N ILE A 41 7.43 -12.25 18.84
CA ILE A 41 6.65 -11.77 17.70
C ILE A 41 5.15 -11.82 18.00
N ASN A 42 4.65 -12.92 18.58
CA ASN A 42 3.23 -13.02 18.96
C ASN A 42 2.80 -12.02 20.03
N LYS A 43 3.70 -11.65 20.94
CA LYS A 43 3.42 -10.62 21.95
C LYS A 43 3.37 -9.23 21.32
N GLU A 44 4.28 -8.95 20.38
CA GLU A 44 4.29 -7.69 19.62
C GLU A 44 3.05 -7.58 18.71
N LEU A 45 2.65 -8.66 18.03
CA LEU A 45 1.43 -8.70 17.23
C LEU A 45 0.16 -8.45 18.06
N LYS A 46 0.04 -9.06 19.25
CA LYS A 46 -1.07 -8.77 20.16
C LYS A 46 -1.10 -7.30 20.59
N SER A 47 0.06 -6.72 20.89
CA SER A 47 0.13 -5.29 21.23
C SER A 47 -0.27 -4.38 20.07
N ILE A 48 0.05 -4.78 18.83
CA ILE A 48 -0.37 -4.06 17.62
C ILE A 48 -1.87 -4.22 17.40
N ASP A 49 -2.43 -5.42 17.57
CA ASP A 49 -3.88 -5.67 17.48
C ASP A 49 -4.64 -4.86 18.53
N ASP A 50 -4.17 -4.82 19.77
CA ASP A 50 -4.77 -4.04 20.85
C ASP A 50 -4.73 -2.54 20.51
N MET A 51 -3.58 -2.00 20.06
CA MET A 51 -3.47 -0.61 19.58
C MET A 51 -4.36 -0.33 18.37
N THR A 52 -4.48 -1.26 17.44
CA THR A 52 -5.32 -1.10 16.23
C THR A 52 -6.79 -1.12 16.61
N SER A 53 -7.17 -1.95 17.58
CA SER A 53 -8.52 -2.00 18.13
C SER A 53 -8.88 -0.70 18.85
N ASP A 54 -7.94 -0.12 19.60
CA ASP A 54 -8.12 1.18 20.24
C ASP A 54 -8.24 2.30 19.19
N ILE A 55 -7.42 2.29 18.12
CA ILE A 55 -7.52 3.24 17.00
C ILE A 55 -8.85 3.09 16.24
N LEU A 56 -9.33 1.86 16.02
CA LEU A 56 -10.62 1.60 15.36
C LEU A 56 -11.82 1.90 16.28
N ASN A 57 -11.61 1.93 17.59
CA ASN A 57 -12.59 2.35 18.59
C ASN A 57 -12.56 3.85 18.90
N VAL A 58 -11.59 4.61 18.36
CA VAL A 58 -11.67 6.08 18.31
C VAL A 58 -12.85 6.46 17.41
N ASP A 59 -13.96 6.75 18.10
CA ASP A 59 -15.01 7.69 17.71
C ASP A 59 -16.02 7.31 16.63
N LYS A 60 -16.78 6.24 16.87
CA LYS A 60 -18.16 6.16 16.33
C LYS A 60 -19.02 7.36 16.77
N SER A 61 -18.76 7.92 17.96
CA SER A 61 -19.37 9.15 18.50
C SER A 61 -19.09 10.35 17.60
N ASP A 62 -17.81 10.63 17.32
CA ASP A 62 -17.46 11.86 16.61
C ASP A 62 -17.67 11.72 15.09
N SER A 63 -17.54 10.52 14.55
CA SER A 63 -17.96 10.24 13.16
C SER A 63 -19.45 10.54 12.95
N SER A 64 -20.33 10.15 13.90
CA SER A 64 -21.76 10.46 13.81
C SER A 64 -22.05 11.96 13.92
N LYS A 65 -21.34 12.68 14.80
CA LYS A 65 -21.46 14.15 14.90
C LYS A 65 -21.03 14.84 13.61
N ILE A 66 -19.90 14.43 13.04
CA ILE A 66 -19.42 14.95 11.75
C ILE A 66 -20.44 14.66 10.64
N TYR A 67 -21.01 13.46 10.61
CA TYR A 67 -22.02 13.09 9.62
C TYR A 67 -23.28 13.96 9.71
N ASN A 68 -23.78 14.19 10.93
CA ASN A 68 -24.94 15.06 11.16
C ASN A 68 -24.63 16.51 10.78
N MET A 69 -23.44 17.01 11.13
CA MET A 69 -23.00 18.36 10.79
C MET A 69 -22.90 18.58 9.27
N ILE A 70 -22.45 17.56 8.52
CA ILE A 70 -22.44 17.57 7.05
C ILE A 70 -23.86 17.57 6.49
N ILE A 71 -24.75 16.72 7.03
CA ILE A 71 -26.16 16.67 6.59
C ILE A 71 -26.84 18.02 6.81
N ASP A 72 -26.66 18.63 7.98
CA ASP A 72 -27.26 19.92 8.29
C ASP A 72 -26.71 21.02 7.37
N SER A 73 -25.40 21.00 7.11
CA SER A 73 -24.77 21.90 6.12
C SER A 73 -25.35 21.72 4.71
N LEU A 74 -25.73 20.50 4.32
CA LEU A 74 -26.32 20.20 3.01
C LEU A 74 -27.81 20.59 2.94
N LYS A 75 -28.55 20.57 4.06
CA LYS A 75 -29.97 20.98 4.11
C LYS A 75 -30.13 22.48 3.81
N ASP A 76 -29.19 23.29 4.27
CA ASP A 76 -29.23 24.74 4.12
C ASP A 76 -28.73 25.23 2.74
N MET A 77 -28.22 24.32 1.90
CA MET A 77 -27.73 24.67 0.58
C MET A 77 -28.84 24.85 -0.46
N SER A 78 -28.62 25.77 -1.38
CA SER A 78 -29.52 25.95 -2.51
C SER A 78 -29.49 24.71 -3.42
N LYS A 79 -30.60 24.48 -4.14
CA LYS A 79 -30.70 23.39 -5.12
C LYS A 79 -29.58 23.43 -6.17
N LYS A 80 -29.15 24.64 -6.56
CA LYS A 80 -28.08 24.83 -7.55
C LYS A 80 -26.74 24.38 -7.00
N ASP A 81 -26.44 24.73 -5.75
CA ASP A 81 -25.19 24.35 -5.08
C ASP A 81 -25.12 22.85 -4.85
N LEU A 82 -26.24 22.23 -4.43
CA LEU A 82 -26.35 20.78 -4.31
C LEU A 82 -26.09 20.07 -5.65
N GLN A 83 -26.61 20.59 -6.76
CA GLN A 83 -26.35 20.05 -8.10
C GLN A 83 -24.87 20.20 -8.48
N SER A 84 -24.25 21.35 -8.19
CA SER A 84 -22.83 21.58 -8.44
C SER A 84 -21.93 20.65 -7.62
N ILE A 85 -22.23 20.45 -6.34
CA ILE A 85 -21.49 19.52 -5.46
C ILE A 85 -21.66 18.08 -5.95
N SER A 86 -22.88 17.67 -6.29
CA SER A 86 -23.12 16.33 -6.85
C SER A 86 -22.33 16.12 -8.12
N TYR A 87 -22.27 17.12 -9.01
CA TYR A 87 -21.48 17.06 -10.23
C TYR A 87 -19.99 16.91 -9.93
N LEU A 88 -19.45 17.71 -9.00
CA LEU A 88 -18.06 17.61 -8.56
C LEU A 88 -17.72 16.23 -7.99
N LEU A 89 -18.59 15.70 -7.12
CA LEU A 89 -18.39 14.37 -6.53
C LEU A 89 -18.36 13.27 -7.60
N CYS A 90 -19.16 13.39 -8.66
CA CYS A 90 -19.15 12.47 -9.78
C CYS A 90 -17.85 12.58 -10.61
N THR A 91 -17.29 13.78 -10.78
CA THR A 91 -16.07 13.98 -11.60
C THR A 91 -14.79 13.60 -10.88
N ILE A 92 -14.74 13.68 -9.55
CA ILE A 92 -13.57 13.27 -8.75
C ILE A 92 -13.55 11.78 -8.42
N ARG A 93 -14.53 10.98 -8.86
CA ARG A 93 -14.60 9.54 -8.61
C ARG A 93 -14.16 8.73 -9.82
N TYR A 94 -13.63 7.54 -9.59
CA TYR A 94 -13.40 6.59 -10.68
C TYR A 94 -14.74 6.14 -11.28
N LEU A 95 -14.91 6.39 -12.58
CA LEU A 95 -16.13 6.02 -13.33
C LEU A 95 -16.21 4.50 -13.61
N TYR A 96 -15.07 3.81 -13.69
CA TYR A 96 -14.98 2.43 -14.14
C TYR A 96 -13.99 1.60 -13.29
N ARG A 97 -14.10 0.27 -13.40
CA ARG A 97 -13.25 -0.77 -12.76
C ARG A 97 -13.48 -0.98 -11.25
N LYS A 98 -12.63 -1.81 -10.64
CA LYS A 98 -12.69 -2.25 -9.23
C LYS A 98 -12.75 -1.09 -8.23
N ASN A 99 -12.24 0.08 -8.59
CA ASN A 99 -12.22 1.26 -7.72
C ASN A 99 -13.39 2.21 -7.97
N LYS A 100 -14.45 1.76 -8.65
CA LYS A 100 -15.66 2.55 -8.88
C LYS A 100 -16.13 3.17 -7.56
N ASP A 101 -16.59 4.42 -7.64
CA ASP A 101 -17.06 5.23 -6.51
C ASP A 101 -16.00 5.67 -5.49
N HIS A 102 -14.74 5.23 -5.64
CA HIS A 102 -13.63 5.75 -4.85
C HIS A 102 -13.18 7.11 -5.39
N ILE A 103 -12.80 8.01 -4.48
CA ILE A 103 -12.22 9.31 -4.84
C ILE A 103 -10.86 9.07 -5.51
N ILE A 104 -10.66 9.69 -6.66
CA ILE A 104 -9.38 9.70 -7.39
C ILE A 104 -8.31 10.25 -6.46
N SER A 105 -7.14 9.62 -6.39
CA SER A 105 -6.11 10.08 -5.46
C SER A 105 -5.73 11.54 -5.71
N PHE A 106 -5.50 12.30 -4.65
CA PHE A 106 -5.14 13.72 -4.73
C PHE A 106 -3.89 13.95 -5.60
N TYR A 107 -2.92 13.03 -5.53
CA TYR A 107 -1.76 13.05 -6.41
C TYR A 107 -2.13 12.98 -7.90
N ILE A 108 -3.05 12.08 -8.28
CA ILE A 108 -3.52 11.96 -9.66
C ILE A 108 -4.30 13.22 -10.06
N GLN A 109 -5.18 13.72 -9.19
CA GLN A 109 -5.92 14.96 -9.46
C GLN A 109 -4.98 16.14 -9.75
N ASN A 110 -3.95 16.33 -8.91
CA ASN A 110 -2.94 17.38 -9.10
C ASN A 110 -2.14 17.19 -10.39
N LYS A 111 -1.72 15.96 -10.69
CA LYS A 111 -0.99 15.67 -11.93
C LYS A 111 -1.84 15.88 -13.17
N THR A 112 -3.11 15.52 -13.12
CA THR A 112 -4.08 15.81 -14.18
C THR A 112 -4.25 17.31 -14.35
N PHE A 113 -4.36 18.07 -13.26
CA PHE A 113 -4.45 19.53 -13.32
C PHE A 113 -3.19 20.15 -13.94
N GLU A 114 -1.99 19.75 -13.49
CA GLU A 114 -0.71 20.18 -14.07
C GLU A 114 -0.60 19.83 -15.56
N TYR A 115 -1.10 18.67 -15.97
CA TYR A 115 -1.11 18.25 -17.36
C TYR A 115 -2.06 19.13 -18.18
N ILE A 116 -3.29 19.36 -17.72
CA ILE A 116 -4.27 20.23 -18.39
C ILE A 116 -3.75 21.67 -18.46
N SER A 117 -3.08 22.17 -17.41
CA SER A 117 -2.54 23.53 -17.39
C SER A 117 -1.37 23.71 -18.36
N LYS A 118 -0.62 22.64 -18.66
CA LYS A 118 0.47 22.62 -19.64
C LYS A 118 0.05 22.14 -21.03
N SER A 119 -1.14 21.57 -21.15
CA SER A 119 -1.74 21.09 -22.39
C SER A 119 -1.92 22.23 -23.39
N LEU A 120 -1.67 21.94 -24.66
CA LEU A 120 -2.00 22.82 -25.79
C LEU A 120 -3.51 22.93 -25.97
N TYR A 121 -4.26 21.88 -25.62
CA TYR A 121 -5.71 21.78 -25.67
C TYR A 121 -6.31 22.33 -24.37
N LYS A 122 -6.44 23.66 -24.30
CA LYS A 122 -7.17 24.34 -23.22
C LYS A 122 -8.57 24.72 -23.70
N SER A 123 -9.54 24.68 -22.79
CA SER A 123 -10.86 25.25 -23.04
C SER A 123 -10.71 26.75 -23.32
N GLY A 124 -11.26 27.24 -24.44
CA GLY A 124 -11.21 28.66 -24.83
C GLY A 124 -10.09 29.04 -25.83
N LYS A 125 -9.19 28.14 -26.21
CA LYS A 125 -8.24 28.41 -27.32
C LYS A 125 -8.94 28.24 -28.67
N SER A 126 -8.69 29.16 -29.60
CA SER A 126 -9.26 29.06 -30.95
C SER A 126 -8.58 27.93 -31.73
N LEU A 127 -9.30 27.38 -32.71
CA LEU A 127 -8.78 26.34 -33.60
C LEU A 127 -7.51 26.82 -34.34
N ASP A 128 -7.47 28.10 -34.71
CA ASP A 128 -6.35 28.74 -35.40
C ASP A 128 -5.10 28.80 -34.52
N GLU A 129 -5.27 29.13 -33.24
CA GLU A 129 -4.18 29.19 -32.27
C GLU A 129 -3.59 27.78 -32.01
N LEU A 130 -4.45 26.76 -31.98
CA LEU A 130 -4.04 25.36 -31.88
C LEU A 130 -3.26 24.90 -33.12
N ASN A 131 -3.72 25.26 -34.31
CA ASN A 131 -3.06 24.93 -35.57
C ASN A 131 -1.70 25.61 -35.69
N HIS A 132 -1.59 26.86 -35.22
CA HIS A 132 -0.33 27.57 -35.17
C HIS A 132 0.68 26.89 -34.23
N GLN A 133 0.26 26.57 -33.01
CA GLN A 133 1.11 25.87 -32.02
C GLN A 133 1.57 24.49 -32.52
N ASN A 134 0.68 23.73 -33.16
CA ASN A 134 1.03 22.44 -33.75
C ASN A 134 2.02 22.57 -34.92
N LYS A 135 1.89 23.60 -35.76
CA LYS A 135 2.82 23.85 -36.86
C LYS A 135 4.21 24.20 -36.34
N GLN A 136 4.28 25.01 -35.27
CA GLN A 136 5.52 25.39 -34.64
C GLN A 136 6.22 24.19 -33.96
N LEU A 137 5.46 23.35 -33.24
CA LEU A 137 6.00 22.13 -32.66
C LEU A 137 6.59 21.18 -33.72
N LYS A 138 5.92 21.02 -34.86
CA LYS A 138 6.43 20.21 -35.97
C LYS A 138 7.76 20.74 -36.52
N GLN A 139 7.89 22.05 -36.62
CA GLN A 139 9.14 22.69 -37.07
C GLN A 139 10.27 22.51 -36.06
N ASP A 140 9.98 22.62 -34.77
CA ASP A 140 10.98 22.44 -33.73
C ASP A 140 11.45 20.98 -33.62
N ILE A 141 10.55 20.00 -33.79
CA ILE A 141 10.92 18.58 -33.89
C ILE A 141 11.83 18.33 -35.11
N GLN A 142 11.52 18.93 -36.26
CA GLN A 142 12.36 18.80 -37.46
C GLN A 142 13.76 19.40 -37.29
N LYS A 143 13.95 20.40 -36.42
CA LYS A 143 15.27 20.97 -36.13
C LYS A 143 16.09 20.15 -35.13
N LEU A 144 15.42 19.29 -34.36
CA LEU A 144 16.03 18.44 -33.33
C LEU A 144 16.37 17.04 -33.84
N GLN A 145 15.86 16.66 -35.02
CA GLN A 145 16.21 15.44 -35.76
C GLN A 145 17.34 15.71 -36.76
#